data_AF-A0A6B2CAA8-F1
#
_entry.id   AF-A0A6B2CAA8-F1
#
_cell.length_a   1.000
_cell.length_b   1.000
_cell.length_c   1.000
_cell.angle_alpha   90.00
_cell.angle_beta   90.00
_cell.angle_gamma   90.00
#
_symmetry.space_group_name_H-M   'P 1'
#
loop_
_entity.id
_entity.type
_entity.pdbx_description
1 polymer ?
#
loop_
_entity_poly.entity_id
_entity_poly.type
_entity_poly.pdbx_seq_one_letter_code
_entity_poly.pdbx_strand_id
1 'polypeptide(L)'
;MFERYLKLIFGVDNIKIRSNYIIGCDEKSCIAKGFLVVREITRSLEDLHDGELTGFLNNFVRILSKPFPIEIRTVFIPIDKEKFLNKLNIAIQTKEIVRESDPTNERLATELERLRRLKKKILEGDTPYNVAMIIIVSAEGSNEEDARERLIQRMKILAQDLKDLGVVVEEVRGLFILEVLNRFFRI
;
A
#
# COMPACT_ATOMS: atom_id res chain seq x y z
N MET A 1 -10.03 25.63 -0.68
CA MET A 1 -8.92 25.26 -1.59
C MET A 1 -8.89 23.75 -1.83
N PHE A 2 -8.82 22.93 -0.77
CA PHE A 2 -8.82 21.46 -0.82
C PHE A 2 -10.02 20.84 -1.58
N GLU A 3 -11.23 21.34 -1.36
CA GLU A 3 -12.45 20.85 -2.03
C GLU A 3 -12.38 20.96 -3.56
N ARG A 4 -11.76 22.02 -4.10
CA ARG A 4 -11.58 22.22 -5.54
C ARG A 4 -10.61 21.20 -6.14
N TYR A 5 -9.56 20.82 -5.40
CA TYR A 5 -8.62 19.77 -5.81
C TYR A 5 -9.26 18.38 -5.77
N LEU A 6 -10.13 18.11 -4.79
CA LEU A 6 -10.91 16.87 -4.78
C LEU A 6 -11.85 16.82 -6.00
N LYS A 7 -12.54 17.90 -6.35
CA LYS A 7 -13.40 17.92 -7.55
C LYS A 7 -12.63 17.59 -8.83
N LEU A 8 -11.41 18.12 -8.96
CA LEU A 8 -10.51 17.85 -10.10
C LEU A 8 -9.94 16.43 -10.11
N ILE A 9 -9.52 15.89 -8.96
CA ILE A 9 -8.93 14.55 -8.85
C ILE A 9 -10.00 13.46 -9.02
N PHE A 10 -11.20 13.71 -8.53
CA PHE A 10 -12.29 12.74 -8.53
C PHE A 10 -13.25 12.89 -9.72
N GLY A 11 -13.20 14.02 -10.44
CA GLY A 11 -14.02 14.28 -11.62
C GLY A 11 -15.51 14.51 -11.32
N VAL A 12 -15.85 14.94 -10.11
CA VAL A 12 -17.24 15.14 -9.64
C VAL A 12 -17.39 16.46 -8.92
N ASP A 13 -18.44 17.22 -9.26
CA ASP A 13 -18.65 18.58 -8.75
C ASP A 13 -19.25 18.63 -7.32
N ASN A 14 -20.08 17.64 -6.97
CA ASN A 14 -20.77 17.54 -5.68
C ASN A 14 -20.20 16.40 -4.83
N ILE A 15 -19.06 16.64 -4.18
CA ILE A 15 -18.39 15.64 -3.37
C ILE A 15 -18.92 15.64 -1.94
N LYS A 16 -19.28 14.45 -1.44
CA LYS A 16 -19.53 14.17 -0.04
C LYS A 16 -18.48 13.19 0.47
N ILE A 17 -17.81 13.55 1.56
CA ILE A 17 -16.92 12.64 2.28
C ILE A 17 -17.77 11.88 3.30
N ARG A 18 -17.73 10.56 3.23
CA ARG A 18 -18.35 9.65 4.20
C ARG A 18 -17.26 8.99 5.02
N SER A 19 -17.66 8.30 6.08
CA SER A 19 -16.75 7.65 7.03
C SER A 19 -15.89 6.52 6.43
N ASN A 20 -16.06 6.13 5.18
CA ASN A 20 -15.25 5.07 4.55
C ASN A 20 -15.14 5.19 3.03
N TYR A 21 -15.74 6.21 2.42
CA TYR A 21 -15.69 6.45 0.98
C TYR A 21 -15.94 7.93 0.68
N ILE A 22 -15.60 8.32 -0.53
CA ILE A 22 -15.95 9.61 -1.12
C ILE A 22 -16.99 9.34 -2.18
N ILE A 23 -18.06 10.14 -2.24
CA ILE A 23 -19.07 10.01 -3.27
C ILE A 23 -19.32 11.34 -3.96
N GLY A 24 -19.45 11.30 -5.28
CA GLY A 24 -19.98 12.40 -6.06
C GLY A 24 -21.17 11.94 -6.88
N CYS A 25 -22.20 12.77 -6.97
CA CYS A 25 -23.40 12.47 -7.75
C CYS A 25 -23.68 13.60 -8.75
N ASP A 26 -24.12 13.23 -9.94
CA ASP A 26 -24.80 14.10 -10.89
C ASP A 26 -26.31 13.78 -10.89
N GLU A 27 -27.06 14.33 -11.85
CA GLU A 27 -28.51 14.10 -11.96
C GLU A 27 -28.89 12.66 -12.32
N LYS A 28 -27.95 11.84 -12.82
CA LYS A 28 -28.22 10.53 -13.43
C LYS A 28 -27.50 9.37 -12.73
N SER A 29 -26.45 9.66 -11.97
CA SER A 29 -25.52 8.67 -11.45
C SER A 29 -24.76 9.16 -10.24
N CYS A 30 -24.23 8.21 -9.48
CA CYS A 30 -23.29 8.46 -8.39
C CYS A 30 -22.04 7.61 -8.58
N ILE A 31 -20.89 8.19 -8.29
CA ILE A 31 -19.58 7.54 -8.29
C ILE A 31 -19.04 7.55 -6.87
N ALA A 32 -18.84 6.36 -6.29
CA ALA A 32 -18.24 6.17 -4.98
C ALA A 32 -16.79 5.67 -5.14
N LYS A 33 -15.85 6.30 -4.42
CA LYS A 33 -14.45 5.89 -4.33
C LYS A 33 -14.08 5.47 -2.92
N GLY A 34 -13.46 4.30 -2.78
CA GLY A 34 -12.95 3.75 -1.53
C GLY A 34 -11.46 3.53 -1.59
N PHE A 35 -10.84 3.37 -0.42
CA PHE A 35 -9.38 3.41 -0.28
C PHE A 35 -8.87 2.24 0.55
N LEU A 36 -7.87 1.55 0.03
CA LEU A 36 -7.13 0.48 0.68
C LEU A 36 -5.66 0.91 0.80
N VAL A 37 -5.11 0.92 2.00
CA VAL A 37 -3.68 1.20 2.24
C VAL A 37 -2.94 -0.11 2.41
N VAL A 38 -1.86 -0.29 1.66
CA VAL A 38 -0.98 -1.45 1.83
C VAL A 38 -0.16 -1.26 3.11
N ARG A 39 -0.25 -2.22 4.02
CA ARG A 39 0.50 -2.23 5.28
C ARG A 39 1.73 -3.10 5.22
N GLU A 40 1.57 -4.27 4.62
CA GLU A 40 2.60 -5.30 4.62
C GLU A 40 2.50 -6.13 3.34
N ILE A 41 3.66 -6.54 2.83
CA ILE A 41 3.77 -7.60 1.84
C ILE A 41 4.53 -8.72 2.54
N THR A 42 3.83 -9.79 2.87
CA THR A 42 4.36 -10.87 3.73
C THR A 42 5.40 -11.73 3.01
N ARG A 43 5.45 -11.64 1.68
CA ARG A 43 6.49 -12.27 0.85
C ARG A 43 7.54 -11.23 0.50
N SER A 44 8.78 -11.47 0.92
CA SER A 44 9.92 -10.72 0.43
C SER A 44 10.13 -11.06 -1.04
N LEU A 45 9.90 -10.09 -1.93
CA LEU A 45 10.09 -10.28 -3.37
C LEU A 45 11.55 -10.62 -3.73
N GLU A 46 12.49 -10.24 -2.86
CA GLU A 46 13.92 -10.55 -2.97
C GLU A 46 14.24 -12.03 -2.65
N ASP A 47 13.34 -12.73 -1.97
CA ASP A 47 13.52 -14.12 -1.55
C ASP A 47 12.80 -15.11 -2.48
N LEU A 48 12.14 -14.61 -3.55
CA LEU A 48 11.44 -15.42 -4.53
C LEU A 48 12.39 -15.83 -5.66
N HIS A 49 12.39 -17.11 -6.03
CA HIS A 49 13.06 -17.57 -7.25
C HIS A 49 12.35 -17.02 -8.51
N ASP A 50 13.04 -16.95 -9.64
CA ASP A 50 12.53 -16.33 -10.89
C ASP A 50 11.13 -16.84 -11.32
N GLY A 51 10.87 -18.14 -11.13
CA GLY A 51 9.56 -18.75 -11.41
C GLY A 51 8.45 -18.31 -10.43
N GLU A 52 8.79 -18.11 -9.16
CA GLU A 52 7.85 -17.66 -8.12
C GLU A 52 7.56 -16.16 -8.26
N LEU A 53 8.56 -15.36 -8.64
CA LEU A 53 8.37 -13.95 -8.95
C LEU A 53 7.43 -13.78 -10.15
N THR A 54 7.63 -14.58 -11.20
CA THR A 54 6.75 -14.58 -12.38
C THR A 54 5.31 -14.96 -11.99
N GLY A 55 5.14 -15.99 -11.16
CA GLY A 55 3.83 -16.39 -10.63
C GLY A 55 3.16 -15.29 -9.80
N PHE A 56 3.92 -14.62 -8.93
CA PHE A 56 3.45 -13.49 -8.14
C PHE A 56 2.98 -12.34 -9.04
N LEU A 57 3.80 -11.93 -10.01
CA LEU A 57 3.48 -10.84 -10.94
C LEU A 57 2.25 -11.15 -11.79
N ASN A 58 2.13 -12.37 -12.30
CA ASN A 58 0.95 -12.80 -13.06
C ASN A 58 -0.33 -12.75 -12.21
N ASN A 59 -0.26 -13.21 -10.96
CA ASN A 59 -1.38 -13.13 -10.04
C ASN A 59 -1.73 -11.68 -9.69
N PHE A 60 -0.72 -10.83 -9.45
CA PHE A 60 -0.92 -9.41 -9.20
C PHE A 60 -1.61 -8.72 -10.38
N VAL A 61 -1.11 -8.92 -11.61
CA VAL A 61 -1.73 -8.38 -12.83
C VAL A 61 -3.16 -8.89 -12.98
N ARG A 62 -3.43 -10.17 -12.73
CA ARG A 62 -4.79 -10.74 -12.77
C ARG A 62 -5.74 -10.05 -11.78
N ILE A 63 -5.26 -9.72 -10.58
CA ILE A 63 -6.04 -8.99 -9.58
C ILE A 63 -6.35 -7.57 -10.06
N LEU A 64 -5.41 -6.91 -10.74
CA LEU A 64 -5.59 -5.56 -11.27
C LEU A 64 -6.47 -5.52 -12.53
N SER A 65 -6.51 -6.59 -13.31
CA SER A 65 -7.33 -6.72 -14.53
C SER A 65 -8.80 -7.06 -14.27
N LYS A 66 -9.34 -6.74 -13.08
CA LYS A 66 -10.74 -6.95 -12.75
C LYS A 66 -11.67 -6.06 -13.59
N PRO A 67 -12.96 -6.43 -13.76
CA PRO A 67 -13.92 -5.67 -14.57
C PRO A 67 -14.42 -4.39 -13.87
N PHE A 68 -13.56 -3.76 -13.06
CA PHE A 68 -13.84 -2.48 -12.43
C PHE A 68 -12.55 -1.66 -12.28
N PRO A 69 -12.66 -0.32 -12.26
CA PRO A 69 -11.49 0.55 -12.15
C PRO A 69 -10.76 0.36 -10.82
N ILE A 70 -9.46 0.12 -10.89
CA ILE A 70 -8.53 0.08 -9.77
C ILE A 70 -7.41 1.07 -10.08
N GLU A 71 -7.23 2.08 -9.23
CA GLU A 71 -6.11 3.01 -9.32
C GLU A 71 -5.10 2.67 -8.22
N ILE A 72 -3.81 2.66 -8.54
CA ILE A 72 -2.75 2.45 -7.56
C ILE A 72 -1.87 3.68 -7.53
N ARG A 73 -1.59 4.17 -6.34
CA ARG A 73 -0.66 5.26 -6.14
C ARG A 73 0.41 4.87 -5.14
N THR A 74 1.66 4.96 -5.59
CA THR A 74 2.84 4.63 -4.82
C THR A 74 3.64 5.91 -4.57
N VAL A 75 4.03 6.15 -3.31
CA VAL A 75 4.83 7.29 -2.92
C VAL A 75 6.09 6.79 -2.23
N PHE A 76 7.24 7.19 -2.78
CA PHE A 76 8.54 7.00 -2.16
C PHE A 76 8.81 8.18 -1.23
N ILE A 77 8.97 7.89 0.05
CA ILE A 77 9.21 8.87 1.10
C ILE A 77 10.67 8.73 1.52
N PRO A 78 11.56 9.66 1.16
CA PRO A 78 12.94 9.63 1.59
C PRO A 78 13.02 9.56 3.12
N ILE A 79 13.94 8.76 3.63
CA ILE A 79 14.22 8.64 5.05
C ILE A 79 15.57 9.30 5.32
N ASP A 80 15.69 9.95 6.48
CA ASP A 80 16.97 10.41 6.97
C ASP A 80 17.98 9.24 7.06
N LYS A 81 19.07 9.38 6.32
CA LYS A 81 20.09 8.33 6.15
C LYS A 81 20.74 7.96 7.48
N GLU A 82 21.12 8.95 8.29
CA GLU A 82 21.81 8.71 9.56
C GLU A 82 20.90 8.00 10.57
N LYS A 83 19.67 8.49 10.70
CA LYS A 83 18.66 7.89 11.57
C LYS A 83 18.32 6.46 11.15
N PHE A 84 18.25 6.20 9.84
CA PHE A 84 18.01 4.85 9.33
C PHE A 84 19.20 3.92 9.59
N LEU A 85 20.43 4.36 9.32
CA LEU A 85 21.65 3.60 9.60
C LEU A 85 21.79 3.27 11.09
N ASN A 86 21.45 4.20 11.98
CA ASN A 86 21.46 3.97 13.43
C ASN A 86 20.48 2.87 13.84
N LYS A 87 19.24 2.90 13.32
CA LYS A 87 18.27 1.82 13.55
C LYS A 87 18.75 0.48 13.01
N LEU A 88 19.35 0.49 11.81
CA LEU A 88 19.86 -0.71 11.17
C LEU A 88 21.03 -1.32 11.96
N ASN A 89 21.93 -0.49 12.50
CA ASN A 89 23.03 -0.93 13.36
C ASN A 89 22.51 -1.60 14.64
N ILE A 90 21.51 -0.99 15.30
CA ILE A 90 20.89 -1.59 16.50
C ILE A 90 20.27 -2.95 16.14
N ALA A 91 19.51 -3.03 15.05
CA ALA A 91 18.88 -4.28 14.63
C ALA A 91 19.90 -5.39 14.32
N ILE A 92 21.01 -5.06 13.66
CA ILE A 92 22.11 -5.99 13.39
C ILE A 92 22.73 -6.47 14.71
N GLN A 93 23.12 -5.55 15.60
CA GLN A 93 23.74 -5.90 16.89
C GLN A 93 22.84 -6.78 17.74
N THR A 94 21.55 -6.44 17.85
CA THR A 94 20.58 -7.26 18.60
C THR A 94 20.49 -8.67 18.02
N LYS A 95 20.43 -8.82 16.69
CA LYS A 95 20.36 -10.14 16.05
C LYS A 95 21.68 -10.92 16.13
N GLU A 96 22.81 -10.25 16.16
CA GLU A 96 24.12 -10.88 16.39
C GLU A 96 24.18 -11.52 17.78
N ILE A 97 23.75 -10.80 18.83
CA ILE A 97 23.67 -11.33 20.20
C ILE A 97 22.77 -12.59 20.25
N VAL A 98 21.60 -12.54 19.58
CA VAL A 98 20.70 -13.71 19.52
C VAL A 98 21.37 -14.88 18.79
N ARG A 99 22.12 -14.62 17.71
CA ARG A 99 22.82 -15.67 16.96
C ARG A 99 23.96 -16.29 17.75
N GLU A 100 24.65 -15.53 18.59
CA GLU A 100 25.65 -16.07 19.50
C GLU A 100 25.02 -17.08 20.48
N SER A 101 23.78 -16.84 20.90
CA SER A 101 23.03 -17.76 21.78
C SER A 101 22.39 -18.95 21.06
N ASP A 102 22.10 -18.85 19.75
CA ASP A 102 21.54 -19.91 18.90
C ASP A 102 22.21 -19.91 17.51
N PRO A 103 23.41 -20.50 17.39
CA PRO A 103 24.22 -20.42 16.16
C PRO A 103 23.69 -21.29 15.01
N THR A 104 22.80 -22.24 15.31
CA THR A 104 22.19 -23.14 14.30
C THR A 104 20.99 -22.52 13.58
N ASN A 105 20.60 -21.30 13.97
CA ASN A 105 19.45 -20.62 13.39
C ASN A 105 19.77 -20.04 12.01
N GLU A 106 19.61 -20.85 10.98
CA GLU A 106 19.87 -20.45 9.58
C GLU A 106 19.01 -19.25 9.15
N ARG A 107 17.76 -19.18 9.63
CA ARG A 107 16.84 -18.08 9.30
C ARG A 107 17.39 -16.73 9.81
N LEU A 108 17.95 -16.73 11.02
CA LEU A 108 18.60 -15.55 11.61
C LEU A 108 19.88 -15.18 10.87
N ALA A 109 20.65 -16.16 10.38
CA ALA A 109 21.85 -15.92 9.59
C ALA A 109 21.52 -15.22 8.26
N THR A 110 20.50 -15.69 7.54
CA THR A 110 20.03 -15.09 6.28
C THR A 110 19.54 -13.65 6.50
N GLU A 111 18.76 -13.42 7.56
CA GLU A 111 18.25 -12.09 7.88
C GLU A 111 19.38 -11.11 8.23
N LEU A 112 20.38 -11.55 9.00
CA LEU A 112 21.58 -10.76 9.31
C LEU A 112 22.37 -10.39 8.05
N GLU A 113 22.54 -11.33 7.12
CA GLU A 113 23.21 -11.05 5.86
C GLU A 113 22.43 -10.01 5.03
N ARG A 114 21.11 -10.13 4.98
CA ARG A 114 20.23 -9.14 4.32
C ARG A 114 20.40 -7.74 4.91
N LEU A 115 20.37 -7.62 6.23
CA LEU A 115 20.55 -6.32 6.91
C LEU A 115 21.95 -5.73 6.63
N ARG A 116 23.00 -6.57 6.61
CA ARG A 116 24.37 -6.14 6.27
C ARG A 116 24.49 -5.69 4.82
N ARG A 117 23.87 -6.40 3.87
CA ARG A 117 23.81 -6.01 2.45
C ARG A 117 23.07 -4.67 2.28
N LEU A 118 21.95 -4.48 2.97
CA LEU A 118 21.21 -3.22 2.97
C LEU A 118 22.05 -2.06 3.53
N LYS A 119 22.76 -2.29 4.63
CA LYS A 119 23.69 -1.30 5.21
C LYS A 119 24.78 -0.90 4.21
N LYS A 120 25.39 -1.88 3.55
CA LYS A 120 26.45 -1.66 2.56
C LYS A 120 25.95 -0.77 1.41
N LYS A 121 24.81 -1.10 0.81
CA LYS A 121 24.17 -0.30 -0.24
C LYS A 121 23.99 1.17 0.16
N ILE A 122 23.49 1.42 1.37
CA ILE A 122 23.26 2.78 1.87
C ILE A 122 24.57 3.54 2.09
N LEU A 123 25.63 2.85 2.53
CA LEU A 123 26.96 3.44 2.66
C LEU A 123 27.58 3.76 1.29
N GLU A 124 27.32 2.93 0.28
CA GLU A 124 27.80 3.10 -1.11
C GLU A 124 27.07 4.21 -1.89
N GLY A 125 25.96 4.72 -1.38
CA GLY A 125 25.27 5.89 -1.95
C GLY A 125 23.76 5.77 -2.04
N ASP A 126 23.20 4.57 -1.82
CA ASP A 126 21.74 4.38 -1.89
C ASP A 126 21.03 5.22 -0.83
N THR A 127 20.00 5.94 -1.26
CA THR A 127 19.17 6.74 -0.36
C THR A 127 18.06 5.86 0.21
N PRO A 128 17.95 5.69 1.54
CA PRO A 128 16.87 4.91 2.12
C PRO A 128 15.52 5.61 1.90
N TYR A 129 14.50 4.83 1.59
CA TYR A 129 13.14 5.31 1.38
C TYR A 129 12.13 4.36 1.98
N ASN A 130 10.99 4.90 2.41
CA ASN A 130 9.79 4.14 2.70
C ASN A 130 8.89 4.17 1.47
N VAL A 131 8.32 3.02 1.11
CA VAL A 131 7.30 2.93 0.07
C VAL A 131 5.94 2.92 0.75
N ALA A 132 5.10 3.90 0.44
CA ALA A 132 3.69 3.89 0.81
C ALA A 132 2.87 3.61 -0.45
N MET A 133 1.89 2.70 -0.36
CA MET A 133 1.00 2.38 -1.47
C MET A 133 -0.46 2.49 -1.03
N ILE A 134 -1.27 3.14 -1.85
CA ILE A 134 -2.73 3.20 -1.73
C ILE A 134 -3.35 2.65 -3.01
N ILE A 135 -4.43 1.90 -2.82
CA ILE A 135 -5.25 1.36 -3.89
C ILE A 135 -6.63 2.01 -3.75
N ILE A 136 -7.10 2.59 -4.85
CA ILE A 136 -8.37 3.32 -4.93
C ILE A 136 -9.30 2.49 -5.80
N VAL A 137 -10.47 2.18 -5.26
CA VAL A 137 -11.50 1.41 -5.95
C VAL A 137 -12.66 2.35 -6.23
N SER A 138 -13.18 2.32 -7.46
CA SER A 138 -14.35 3.11 -7.84
C SER A 138 -15.55 2.23 -8.14
N ALA A 139 -16.75 2.71 -7.84
CA ALA A 139 -18.00 2.10 -8.25
C ALA A 139 -19.02 3.15 -8.68
N GLU A 140 -19.77 2.82 -9.72
CA GLU A 140 -20.84 3.65 -10.25
C GLU A 140 -22.18 2.97 -9.99
N GLY A 141 -23.18 3.76 -9.62
CA GLY A 141 -24.55 3.31 -9.40
C GLY A 141 -25.56 4.38 -9.80
N SER A 142 -26.81 3.98 -9.94
CA SER A 142 -27.91 4.90 -10.30
C SER A 142 -28.24 5.90 -9.18
N ASN A 143 -27.81 5.62 -7.95
CA ASN A 143 -27.99 6.46 -6.78
C ASN A 143 -26.86 6.21 -5.76
N GLU A 144 -26.83 6.99 -4.67
CA GLU A 144 -25.79 6.93 -3.64
C GLU A 144 -25.70 5.53 -2.99
N GLU A 145 -26.83 4.86 -2.78
CA GLU A 145 -26.87 3.54 -2.13
C GLU A 145 -26.36 2.42 -3.04
N ASP A 146 -26.80 2.39 -4.31
CA ASP A 146 -26.33 1.41 -5.30
C ASP A 146 -24.81 1.54 -5.53
N ALA A 147 -24.31 2.78 -5.66
CA ALA A 147 -22.87 3.03 -5.79
C ALA A 147 -22.08 2.56 -4.56
N ARG A 148 -22.63 2.81 -3.35
CA ARG A 148 -22.04 2.39 -2.07
C ARG A 148 -21.95 0.87 -1.95
N GLU A 149 -23.04 0.15 -2.21
CA GLU A 149 -23.08 -1.31 -2.09
C GLU A 149 -22.11 -1.97 -3.06
N ARG A 150 -22.07 -1.51 -4.32
CA ARG A 150 -21.12 -1.98 -5.32
C ARG A 150 -19.68 -1.71 -4.91
N LEU A 151 -19.39 -0.54 -4.35
CA LEU A 151 -18.05 -0.21 -3.87
C LEU A 151 -17.61 -1.17 -2.76
N ILE A 152 -18.47 -1.40 -1.76
CA ILE A 152 -18.18 -2.30 -0.63
C ILE A 152 -17.88 -3.71 -1.13
N GLN A 153 -18.68 -4.23 -2.08
CA GLN A 153 -18.45 -5.54 -2.67
C GLN A 153 -17.10 -5.60 -3.41
N ARG A 154 -16.78 -4.60 -4.24
CA ARG A 154 -15.51 -4.52 -4.98
C ARG A 154 -14.31 -4.45 -4.05
N MET A 155 -14.38 -3.61 -3.01
CA MET A 155 -13.31 -3.49 -2.01
C MET A 155 -13.10 -4.80 -1.25
N LYS A 156 -14.17 -5.50 -0.85
CA LYS A 156 -14.09 -6.79 -0.16
C LYS A 156 -13.42 -7.85 -1.03
N ILE A 157 -13.82 -7.96 -2.29
CA ILE A 157 -13.22 -8.90 -3.25
C ILE A 157 -11.73 -8.59 -3.41
N LEU A 158 -11.40 -7.33 -3.68
CA LEU A 158 -10.01 -6.93 -3.90
C LEU A 158 -9.13 -7.14 -2.68
N ALA A 159 -9.62 -6.79 -1.49
CA ALA A 159 -8.89 -7.00 -0.23
C ALA A 159 -8.62 -8.48 0.03
N GLN A 160 -9.58 -9.37 -0.26
CA GLN A 160 -9.39 -10.81 -0.12
C GLN A 160 -8.35 -11.33 -1.12
N ASP A 161 -8.44 -10.95 -2.39
CA ASP A 161 -7.49 -11.40 -3.40
C ASP A 161 -6.06 -10.93 -3.12
N LEU A 162 -5.91 -9.68 -2.67
CA LEU A 162 -4.62 -9.14 -2.25
C LEU A 162 -4.07 -9.90 -1.04
N LYS A 163 -4.92 -10.21 -0.06
CA LYS A 163 -4.54 -11.01 1.11
C LYS A 163 -4.06 -12.41 0.70
N ASP A 164 -4.75 -13.06 -0.24
CA ASP A 164 -4.37 -14.38 -0.76
C ASP A 164 -3.02 -14.35 -1.51
N LEU A 165 -2.70 -13.21 -2.12
CA LEU A 165 -1.38 -12.95 -2.72
C LEU A 165 -0.29 -12.64 -1.66
N GLY A 166 -0.66 -12.43 -0.41
CA GLY A 166 0.25 -12.02 0.68
C GLY A 166 0.43 -10.50 0.81
N VAL A 167 -0.47 -9.71 0.24
CA VAL A 167 -0.52 -8.25 0.37
C VAL A 167 -1.59 -7.89 1.39
N VAL A 168 -1.18 -7.43 2.56
CA VAL A 168 -2.09 -7.00 3.63
C VAL A 168 -2.49 -5.56 3.39
N VAL A 169 -3.80 -5.35 3.25
CA VAL A 169 -4.40 -4.03 3.06
C VAL A 169 -5.36 -3.69 4.19
N GLU A 170 -5.47 -2.40 4.49
CA GLU A 170 -6.44 -1.85 5.43
C GLU A 170 -7.36 -0.84 4.74
N GLU A 171 -8.66 -0.94 5.01
CA GLU A 171 -9.63 0.06 4.58
C GLU A 171 -9.40 1.38 5.33
N VAL A 172 -9.34 2.49 4.61
CA VAL A 172 -9.24 3.81 5.21
C VAL A 172 -10.61 4.28 5.67
N ARG A 173 -10.72 4.68 6.93
CA ARG A 173 -11.97 5.11 7.56
C ARG A 173 -11.85 6.48 8.22
N GLY A 174 -12.96 7.21 8.28
CA GLY A 174 -13.13 8.49 8.96
C GLY A 174 -12.23 9.59 8.38
N LEU A 175 -11.77 10.45 9.27
CA LEU A 175 -10.88 11.57 8.93
C LEU A 175 -9.50 11.09 8.42
N PHE A 176 -9.13 9.82 8.61
CA PHE A 176 -7.89 9.28 8.04
C PHE A 176 -7.89 9.29 6.51
N ILE A 177 -9.06 9.37 5.87
CA ILE A 177 -9.14 9.59 4.41
C ILE A 177 -8.40 10.88 4.05
N LEU A 178 -8.54 11.95 4.84
CA LEU A 178 -7.87 13.22 4.57
C LEU A 178 -6.36 13.14 4.76
N GLU A 179 -5.90 12.46 5.82
CA GLU A 179 -4.47 12.24 6.07
C GLU A 179 -3.83 11.44 4.93
N VAL A 180 -4.51 10.36 4.52
CA VAL A 180 -4.09 9.52 3.39
C VAL A 180 -4.08 10.35 2.10
N LEU A 181 -5.14 11.11 1.82
CA LEU A 181 -5.16 11.96 0.62
C LEU A 181 -4.04 12.99 0.62
N ASN A 182 -3.78 13.67 1.73
CA ASN A 182 -2.65 14.61 1.82
C ASN A 182 -1.31 13.88 1.61
N ARG A 183 -1.10 12.75 2.29
CA ARG A 183 0.14 11.96 2.18
C ARG A 183 0.41 11.48 0.77
N PHE A 184 -0.62 11.01 0.06
CA PHE A 184 -0.45 10.45 -1.27
C PHE A 184 -0.48 11.51 -2.37
N PHE A 185 -1.35 12.52 -2.24
CA PHE A 185 -1.61 13.52 -3.28
C PHE A 185 -0.88 14.85 -3.08
N ARG A 186 -0.24 15.07 -1.92
CA ARG A 186 0.46 16.32 -1.55
C ARG A 186 -0.43 17.56 -1.73
N ILE A 187 -1.67 17.48 -1.24
CA ILE A 187 -2.70 18.53 -1.32
C ILE A 187 -2.77 19.29 0.00
#